data_AF-A0A7C4EPQ7-F1
#
_entry.id   AF-A0A7C4EPQ7-F1
#
_cell.length_a   1.000
_cell.length_b   1.000
_cell.length_c   1.000
_cell.angle_alpha   90.00
_cell.angle_beta   90.00
_cell.angle_gamma   90.00
#
_symmetry.space_group_name_H-M   'P 1'
#
loop_
_entity.id
_entity.type
_entity.pdbx_description
1 polymer ?
#
loop_
_entity_poly.entity_id
_entity_poly.type
_entity_poly.pdbx_seq_one_letter_code
_entity_poly.pdbx_strand_id
1 'polypeptide(L)'
;MGDVVQLNPHNHFGDCPKCRKNDGHINVGRVHWFVCKRHRVKWKAGHDIFPDWKQENLQVWRQNEKLLEVFTEVEPLQAWKKTELEEMFAALSGSANQPLQPHHASQPTCQLYRV
;
A
#
# COMPACT_ATOMS: atom_id res chain seq x y z
N MET A 1 -27.76 -3.71 -0.90
CA MET A 1 -26.89 -2.68 -1.47
C MET A 1 -25.64 -2.65 -0.62
N GLY A 2 -24.62 -3.39 -1.02
CA GLY A 2 -23.34 -3.40 -0.30
C GLY A 2 -22.54 -2.19 -0.73
N ASP A 3 -22.15 -1.34 0.21
CA ASP A 3 -21.31 -0.18 -0.08
C ASP A 3 -20.00 -0.66 -0.69
N VAL A 4 -19.78 -0.32 -1.97
CA VAL A 4 -18.49 -0.51 -2.62
C VAL A 4 -17.49 0.34 -1.85
N VAL A 5 -16.64 -0.35 -1.09
CA VAL A 5 -15.56 0.24 -0.32
C VAL A 5 -14.54 0.79 -1.31
N GLN A 6 -14.62 2.08 -1.61
CA GLN A 6 -13.58 2.73 -2.39
C GLN A 6 -12.31 2.81 -1.53
N LEU A 7 -11.42 1.84 -1.71
CA LEU A 7 -10.08 1.89 -1.16
C LEU A 7 -9.35 3.05 -1.85
N ASN A 8 -8.72 3.93 -1.07
CA ASN A 8 -7.89 5.00 -1.63
C ASN A 8 -6.47 4.43 -1.85
N PRO A 9 -6.07 4.10 -3.09
CA PRO A 9 -4.78 3.50 -3.38
C PRO A 9 -3.59 4.41 -3.02
N HIS A 10 -3.84 5.69 -2.76
CA HIS A 10 -2.81 6.65 -2.33
C HIS A 10 -2.58 6.66 -0.82
N ASN A 11 -3.28 5.82 -0.06
CA ASN A 11 -3.17 5.84 1.38
C ASN A 11 -2.06 4.92 1.91
N HIS A 12 -0.82 5.31 1.60
CA HIS A 12 0.39 4.61 1.99
C HIS A 12 0.57 4.50 3.52
N PHE A 13 -0.08 5.39 4.28
CA PHE A 13 0.06 5.50 5.74
C PHE A 13 -1.17 4.99 6.50
N GLY A 14 -2.16 4.44 5.79
CA GLY A 14 -3.36 3.86 6.37
C GLY A 14 -4.42 4.88 6.80
N ASP A 15 -5.67 4.43 6.92
CA ASP A 15 -6.82 5.26 7.30
C ASP A 15 -7.46 4.73 8.58
N CYS A 16 -8.28 5.57 9.21
CA CYS A 16 -9.12 5.11 10.30
C CYS A 16 -10.01 3.92 9.86
N PRO A 17 -10.01 2.80 10.61
CA PRO A 17 -10.79 1.62 10.26
C PRO A 17 -12.31 1.85 10.29
N LYS A 18 -12.77 2.94 10.93
CA LYS A 18 -14.19 3.30 11.05
C LYS A 18 -14.67 4.26 9.96
N CYS A 19 -13.88 5.28 9.60
CA CYS A 19 -14.30 6.29 8.62
C CYS A 19 -13.58 6.24 7.28
N ARG A 20 -12.48 5.49 7.17
CA ARG A 20 -11.60 5.50 5.99
C ARG A 20 -11.08 6.91 5.63
N LYS A 21 -10.81 7.70 6.67
CA LYS A 21 -10.20 9.04 6.57
C LYS A 21 -9.15 9.17 7.67
N ASN A 22 -8.27 10.14 7.50
CA ASN A 22 -7.36 10.61 8.54
C ASN A 22 -7.38 12.14 8.59
N ASP A 23 -6.97 12.70 9.73
CA ASP A 23 -6.92 14.13 9.99
C ASP A 23 -5.47 14.66 9.98
N GLY A 24 -4.60 13.99 9.21
CA GLY A 24 -3.16 14.25 9.15
C GLY A 24 -2.36 13.54 10.24
N HIS A 25 -1.10 13.97 10.39
CA HIS A 25 -0.14 13.41 11.33
C HIS A 25 0.29 14.39 12.42
N ILE A 26 0.76 13.83 13.53
CA ILE A 26 1.29 14.51 14.71
C ILE A 26 2.66 13.89 15.01
N ASN A 27 3.65 14.75 15.21
CA ASN A 27 5.04 14.34 15.45
C ASN A 27 5.36 14.27 16.94
N VAL A 28 6.06 13.22 17.36
CA VAL A 28 6.73 13.15 18.66
C VAL A 28 8.19 12.81 18.40
N GLY A 29 9.04 13.83 18.39
CA GLY A 29 10.38 13.69 17.84
C GLY A 29 10.31 13.26 16.38
N ARG A 30 11.02 12.19 16.05
CA ARG A 30 11.07 11.61 14.70
C ARG A 30 9.93 10.63 14.41
N VAL A 31 9.05 10.37 15.37
CA VAL A 31 7.94 9.42 15.22
C VAL A 31 6.70 10.15 14.73
N HIS A 32 6.07 9.61 13.68
CA HIS A 32 4.90 10.19 13.05
C HIS A 32 3.65 9.36 13.35
N TRP A 33 2.65 10.00 13.96
CA TRP A 33 1.37 9.39 14.33
C TRP A 33 0.26 9.98 13.48
N PHE A 34 -0.44 9.16 12.71
CA PHE A 34 -1.69 9.61 12.08
C PHE A 34 -2.83 9.50 13.08
N VAL A 35 -3.83 10.37 12.90
CA VAL A 35 -4.99 10.42 13.79
C VAL A 35 -6.29 10.49 13.01
N CYS A 36 -7.35 10.04 13.66
CA CYS A 36 -8.71 10.40 13.32
C CYS A 36 -9.38 11.01 14.55
N LYS A 37 -9.62 12.32 14.51
CA LYS A 37 -10.27 13.11 15.55
C LYS A 37 -11.72 12.68 15.75
N ARG A 38 -12.44 12.38 14.66
CA ARG A 38 -13.84 11.93 14.72
C ARG A 38 -14.01 10.66 15.55
N HIS A 39 -13.08 9.73 15.43
CA HIS A 39 -13.15 8.44 16.12
C HIS A 39 -12.20 8.31 17.30
N ARG A 40 -11.43 9.37 17.58
CA ARG A 40 -10.39 9.45 18.61
C ARG A 40 -9.44 8.25 18.57
N VAL A 41 -8.97 7.90 17.37
CA VAL A 41 -7.99 6.83 17.18
C VAL A 41 -6.71 7.35 16.56
N LYS A 42 -5.59 6.69 16.85
CA LYS A 42 -4.25 6.99 16.31
C LYS A 42 -3.56 5.72 15.84
N TRP A 43 -2.61 5.85 14.93
CA TRP A 43 -1.74 4.76 14.51
C TRP A 43 -0.36 5.28 14.12
N LYS A 44 0.67 4.47 14.35
CA LYS A 44 2.04 4.82 14.02
C LYS A 44 2.27 4.62 12.52
N ALA A 45 2.62 5.67 11.80
CA ALA A 45 2.96 5.58 10.38
C ALA A 45 4.43 5.22 10.16
N GLY A 46 5.33 5.67 11.05
CA GLY A 46 6.75 5.37 10.93
C GLY A 46 7.64 6.33 11.71
N HIS A 47 8.94 6.25 11.42
CA HIS A 47 9.98 7.09 12.01
C HIS A 47 10.84 7.70 10.89
N ASP A 48 11.17 8.99 10.98
CA ASP A 48 11.95 9.74 9.98
C ASP A 48 11.35 9.71 8.55
N ILE A 49 10.02 9.60 8.42
CA ILE A 49 9.34 9.53 7.12
C ILE A 49 8.92 10.90 6.57
N PHE A 50 8.82 11.92 7.42
CA PHE A 50 8.59 13.31 7.02
C PHE A 50 9.67 14.23 7.63
N PRO A 51 10.13 15.28 6.93
CA PRO A 51 11.19 16.16 7.42
C PRO A 51 10.68 17.30 8.34
N ASP A 52 9.36 17.45 8.48
CA ASP A 52 8.69 18.54 9.20
C ASP A 52 8.98 18.56 10.70
N TRP A 53 9.24 17.39 11.32
CA TRP A 53 9.66 17.32 12.73
C TRP A 53 10.93 18.14 13.03
N LYS A 54 11.77 18.42 12.02
CA LYS A 54 12.99 19.23 12.18
C LYS A 54 12.69 20.71 12.45
N GLN A 55 11.48 21.17 12.15
CA GLN A 55 11.03 22.54 12.40
C GLN A 55 10.36 22.67 13.79
N GLU A 56 10.18 21.55 14.49
CA GLU A 56 9.58 21.49 15.82
C GLU A 56 10.66 21.42 16.91
N ASN A 57 10.22 21.53 18.17
CA ASN A 57 11.10 21.48 19.34
C ASN A 57 10.50 20.61 20.45
N LEU A 58 11.28 20.40 21.52
CA LEU A 58 10.89 19.56 22.67
C LEU A 58 9.56 19.98 23.32
N GLN A 59 9.23 21.28 23.32
CA GLN A 59 7.97 21.76 23.89
C GLN A 59 6.78 21.31 23.03
N VAL A 60 6.89 21.46 21.71
CA VAL A 60 5.89 20.97 20.76
C VAL A 60 5.70 19.47 20.90
N TRP A 61 6.78 18.68 21.00
CA TRP A 61 6.67 17.23 21.15
C TRP A 61 5.99 16.80 22.45
N ARG A 62 6.28 17.48 23.57
CA ARG A 62 5.58 17.23 24.85
C ARG A 62 4.10 17.58 24.78
N GLN A 63 3.72 18.62 24.03
CA GLN A 63 2.32 18.97 23.82
C GLN A 63 1.62 17.93 22.92
N ASN A 64 2.30 17.49 21.87
CA ASN A 64 1.82 16.47 20.95
C ASN A 64 1.64 15.11 21.65
N GLU A 65 2.57 14.72 22.51
CA GLU A 65 2.47 13.50 23.32
C GLU A 65 1.20 13.51 24.19
N LYS A 66 0.97 14.60 24.93
CA LYS A 66 -0.26 14.81 25.72
C LYS A 66 -1.51 14.81 24.86
N LEU A 67 -1.45 15.43 23.67
CA LEU A 67 -2.57 15.42 22.73
C LEU A 67 -2.86 13.99 22.26
N LEU A 68 -1.85 13.15 22.05
CA LEU A 68 -2.03 11.77 21.60
C LEU A 68 -2.53 10.82 22.70
N GLU A 69 -2.44 11.18 23.98
CA GLU A 69 -2.98 10.38 25.09
C GLU A 69 -4.51 10.22 25.02
N VAL A 70 -5.22 11.19 24.44
CA VAL A 70 -6.69 11.11 24.31
C VAL A 70 -7.16 10.24 23.14
N PHE A 71 -6.24 9.66 22.37
CA PHE A 71 -6.53 8.82 21.22
C PHE A 71 -6.19 7.35 21.53
N THR A 72 -7.10 6.45 21.17
CA THR A 72 -6.86 5.01 21.24
C THR A 72 -5.97 4.57 20.08
N GLU A 73 -4.90 3.86 20.38
CA GLU A 73 -4.05 3.25 19.35
C GLU A 73 -4.77 2.09 18.66
N VAL A 74 -4.75 2.06 17.33
CA VAL A 74 -5.39 1.02 16.51
C VAL A 74 -4.52 0.64 15.33
N GLU A 75 -4.78 -0.53 14.77
CA GLU A 75 -4.30 -0.87 13.43
C GLU A 75 -5.10 -0.10 12.37
N PRO A 76 -4.44 0.60 11.42
CA PRO A 76 -5.14 1.33 10.39
C PRO A 76 -5.63 0.40 9.27
N LEU A 77 -6.62 0.88 8.51
CA LEU A 77 -7.00 0.24 7.27
C LEU A 77 -5.91 0.49 6.22
N GLN A 78 -5.16 -0.56 5.88
CA GLN A 78 -4.13 -0.53 4.84
C GLN A 78 -4.78 -0.55 3.45
N ALA A 79 -4.31 0.30 2.53
CA ALA A 79 -4.77 0.32 1.14
C ALA A 79 -4.22 -0.83 0.29
N TRP A 80 -3.17 -1.51 0.76
CA TRP A 80 -2.45 -2.53 0.00
C TRP A 80 -2.28 -3.80 0.84
N LYS A 81 -3.16 -4.78 0.63
CA LYS A 81 -2.78 -6.17 0.85
C LYS A 81 -2.15 -6.68 -0.43
N LYS A 82 -0.82 -6.72 -0.47
CA LYS A 82 -0.05 -7.30 -1.58
C LYS A 82 -0.52 -8.71 -1.95
N THR A 83 -0.99 -9.46 -0.96
CA THR A 83 -1.39 -10.87 -1.09
C THR A 83 -2.60 -11.08 -1.99
N GLU A 84 -3.61 -10.19 -1.97
CA GLU A 84 -4.82 -10.39 -2.81
C GLU A 84 -4.55 -10.06 -4.29
N LEU A 85 -3.69 -9.08 -4.58
CA LEU A 85 -3.29 -8.78 -5.95
C LEU A 85 -2.36 -9.84 -6.52
N GLU A 86 -1.37 -10.32 -5.76
CA GLU A 86 -0.48 -11.39 -6.21
C GLU A 86 -1.24 -12.71 -6.43
N GLU A 87 -2.21 -13.05 -5.57
CA GLU A 87 -3.11 -14.21 -5.76
C GLU A 87 -4.05 -14.03 -6.95
N MET A 88 -4.64 -12.84 -7.15
CA MET A 88 -5.50 -12.55 -8.31
C MET A 88 -4.72 -12.56 -9.63
N PHE A 89 -3.52 -11.99 -9.68
CA PHE A 89 -2.65 -12.04 -10.87
C PHE A 89 -2.17 -13.47 -11.15
N ALA A 90 -1.79 -14.24 -10.12
CA ALA A 90 -1.45 -15.65 -10.27
C ALA A 90 -2.63 -16.47 -10.83
N ALA A 91 -3.84 -16.27 -10.30
CA ALA A 91 -5.06 -16.95 -10.76
C ALA A 91 -5.44 -16.61 -12.21
N LEU A 92 -5.18 -15.38 -12.67
CA LEU A 92 -5.46 -14.94 -14.05
C LEU A 92 -4.38 -15.36 -15.07
N SER A 93 -3.14 -15.56 -14.62
CA SER A 93 -2.02 -15.98 -15.47
C SER A 93 -1.97 -17.49 -15.79
N GLY A 94 -2.86 -18.28 -15.19
CA GLY A 94 -2.90 -19.75 -15.32
C GLY A 94 -3.53 -20.33 -16.59
N SER A 95 -3.93 -19.52 -17.59
CA SER A 95 -4.64 -20.00 -18.79
C SER A 95 -3.91 -19.67 -20.10
N ALA A 96 -2.63 -20.01 -20.22
CA ALA A 96 -1.94 -20.08 -21.52
C ALA A 96 -0.64 -20.89 -21.42
N ASN A 97 -0.73 -22.18 -21.08
CA ASN A 97 0.37 -23.11 -21.32
C ASN A 97 -0.20 -24.44 -21.78
N GLN A 98 -0.69 -24.48 -23.02
CA GLN A 98 -0.81 -25.73 -23.75
C GLN A 98 0.45 -25.85 -24.62
N PRO A 99 1.33 -26.83 -24.38
CA PRO A 99 2.50 -27.02 -25.22
C PRO A 99 2.04 -27.45 -26.61
N LEU A 100 2.40 -26.68 -27.65
CA LEU A 100 2.33 -27.16 -29.02
C LEU A 100 3.33 -28.31 -29.15
N GLN A 101 2.82 -29.53 -29.32
CA GLN A 101 3.67 -30.69 -29.59
C GLN A 101 4.34 -30.57 -30.97
N PRO A 102 5.62 -30.94 -31.12
CA PRO A 102 6.29 -30.91 -32.41
C PRO A 102 5.83 -32.14 -33.21
N HIS A 103 5.05 -31.93 -34.27
CA HIS A 103 4.82 -32.95 -35.28
C HIS A 103 5.93 -32.89 -36.33
N HIS A 104 6.33 -34.08 -36.74
CA HIS A 104 7.52 -34.41 -37.50
C HIS A 104 7.55 -33.81 -38.93
N ALA A 105 8.77 -33.41 -39.31
CA ALA A 105 9.45 -33.63 -40.58
C ALA A 105 8.73 -33.37 -41.92
N SER A 106 9.28 -32.42 -42.69
CA SER A 106 9.67 -32.65 -44.08
C SER A 106 10.45 -31.44 -44.65
N GLN A 107 11.76 -31.59 -44.80
CA GLN A 107 12.47 -30.95 -45.92
C GLN A 107 12.13 -31.76 -47.19
N PRO A 108 12.04 -31.14 -48.38
CA PRO A 108 13.26 -31.03 -49.19
C PRO A 108 13.37 -29.81 -50.15
N THR A 109 14.63 -29.41 -50.35
CA THR A 109 15.35 -29.10 -51.61
C THR A 109 15.10 -27.84 -52.45
N CYS A 110 16.25 -27.37 -52.98
CA CYS A 110 16.52 -26.58 -54.19
C CYS A 110 16.28 -25.06 -54.11
N GLN A 111 17.08 -24.18 -54.70
CA GLN A 111 18.45 -24.13 -55.26
C GLN A 111 18.64 -22.66 -55.73
N LEU A 112 19.90 -22.21 -55.88
CA LEU A 112 20.35 -21.01 -56.63
C LEU A 112 20.05 -19.65 -55.94
N TYR A 113 20.91 -18.62 -55.95
CA TYR A 113 21.75 -18.10 -57.06
C TYR A 113 23.07 -17.44 -56.57
N ARG A 114 24.07 -17.54 -57.47
CA ARG A 114 25.36 -16.83 -57.64
C ARG A 114 25.38 -15.33 -57.28
N VAL A 115 26.54 -14.81 -56.83
CA VAL A 115 27.60 -14.20 -57.70
C VAL A 115 28.98 -14.51 -57.11
#